data_AF-A0A178WYC1-F1
#
_entry.id   AF-A0A178WYC1-F1
#
_cell.length_a   1.000
_cell.length_b   1.000
_cell.length_c   1.000
_cell.angle_alpha   90.00
_cell.angle_beta   90.00
_cell.angle_gamma   90.00
#
_symmetry.space_group_name_H-M   'P 1'
#
loop_
_entity.id
_entity.type
_entity.pdbx_description
1 polymer ?
#
loop_
_entity_poly.entity_id
_entity_poly.type
_entity_poly.pdbx_seq_one_letter_code
_entity_poly.pdbx_strand_id
1 'polypeptide(L)'
;MPATEPLRQRADRLAALLGDAAGAQILAELQKLAVRRQRPGPAGERIPELGPWRVEPDTALRRTDWPPEELESWAPVEYLPPAGDARRVVLIGESAARGWPFEHGQSCGQVLQRQLGGEGYQCVDLAKTGATGAVLNTLVDRLDLAAPDVVIAFAGNNWAEPFFRLGLAGEIEVRDTLADALREGGYAALRERFLSVVTHAYAQGFLERLAALRQRCPAEVVVVVPEFNLRGWVPPADIETPVLPPAALASWHDLKDQAGHAAETGRWAEIAPLAAAMAALDQGTSSIPGWLRGRAALATRRRRGRRSRTPGTRCADCSSGTSPGSPGRSRTCSRPSPATAAGGVSTCAPSSAPPDCPTRTCSTTTATFPAPASNAPWPPSPTPSPAALPEPRRPAPDRTGGCGPSATRTPPRTSLSKASRCFRC
;
A
#
# COMPACT_ATOMS: atom_id res chain seq x y z
N MET A 1 32.06 10.68 -35.63
CA MET A 1 33.22 11.31 -34.95
C MET A 1 33.81 10.26 -34.01
N PRO A 2 35.01 9.70 -34.29
CA PRO A 2 35.66 8.79 -33.35
C PRO A 2 35.93 9.54 -32.05
N ALA A 3 35.63 8.92 -30.90
CA ALA A 3 36.01 9.47 -29.60
C ALA A 3 37.51 9.78 -29.62
N THR A 4 37.89 10.98 -29.18
CA THR A 4 39.30 11.38 -29.20
C THR A 4 40.10 10.38 -28.37
N GLU A 5 41.21 9.88 -28.93
CA GLU A 5 42.09 8.87 -28.32
C GLU A 5 42.36 9.06 -26.80
N PRO A 6 42.50 10.30 -26.27
CA PRO A 6 42.66 10.52 -24.84
C PRO A 6 41.46 10.14 -23.97
N LEU A 7 40.23 10.23 -24.48
CA LEU A 7 39.02 9.80 -23.76
C LEU A 7 38.97 8.28 -23.64
N ARG A 8 39.38 7.57 -24.70
CA ARG A 8 39.42 6.11 -24.71
C ARG A 8 40.42 5.56 -23.68
N GLN A 9 41.63 6.10 -23.66
CA GLN A 9 42.65 5.71 -22.66
C GLN A 9 42.21 5.98 -21.22
N ARG A 10 41.50 7.09 -20.97
CA ARG A 10 40.95 7.38 -19.64
C ARG A 10 39.83 6.42 -19.27
N ALA A 11 38.96 6.06 -20.21
CA ALA A 11 37.89 5.08 -20.00
C ALA A 11 38.46 3.68 -19.73
N ASP A 12 39.47 3.24 -20.50
CA ASP A 12 40.12 1.93 -20.32
C ASP A 12 40.85 1.86 -18.97
N ARG A 13 41.53 2.94 -18.56
CA ARG A 13 42.17 3.03 -17.25
C ARG A 13 41.16 2.98 -16.10
N LEU A 14 40.03 3.66 -16.25
CA LEU A 14 38.94 3.59 -15.27
C LEU A 14 38.34 2.18 -15.22
N ALA A 15 38.11 1.56 -16.38
CA ALA A 15 37.61 0.18 -16.47
C ALA A 15 38.58 -0.82 -15.81
N ALA A 16 39.89 -0.66 -15.97
CA ALA A 16 40.88 -1.49 -15.30
C ALA A 16 40.88 -1.29 -13.77
N LEU A 17 40.77 -0.05 -13.30
CA LEU A 17 40.71 0.27 -11.86
C LEU A 17 39.39 -0.18 -11.20
N LEU A 18 38.31 -0.31 -11.97
CA LEU A 18 36.99 -0.72 -11.51
C LEU A 18 36.66 -2.17 -11.87
N GLY A 19 37.60 -2.89 -12.50
CA GLY A 19 37.36 -4.19 -13.14
C GLY A 19 37.42 -5.39 -12.19
N ASP A 20 37.85 -5.19 -10.95
CA ASP A 20 37.87 -6.22 -9.92
C ASP A 20 36.81 -5.97 -8.82
N ALA A 21 36.70 -6.92 -7.87
CA ALA A 21 35.72 -6.83 -6.79
C ALA A 21 35.91 -5.59 -5.89
N ALA A 22 37.16 -5.16 -5.69
CA ALA A 22 37.47 -3.98 -4.88
C ALA A 22 37.08 -2.68 -5.61
N GLY A 23 37.38 -2.60 -6.90
CA GLY A 23 36.98 -1.51 -7.78
C GLY A 23 35.45 -1.38 -7.88
N ALA A 24 34.72 -2.49 -8.03
CA ALA A 24 33.26 -2.50 -8.00
C ALA A 24 32.70 -1.97 -6.66
N GLN A 25 33.32 -2.35 -5.53
CA GLN A 25 32.92 -1.86 -4.22
C GLN A 25 33.18 -0.35 -4.05
N ILE A 26 34.35 0.13 -4.50
CA ILE A 26 34.67 1.57 -4.48
C ILE A 26 33.69 2.36 -5.35
N LEU A 27 33.35 1.88 -6.54
CA LEU A 27 32.37 2.53 -7.40
C LEU A 27 30.99 2.60 -6.72
N ALA A 28 30.56 1.51 -6.08
CA ALA A 28 29.30 1.47 -5.35
C ALA A 28 29.29 2.50 -4.21
N GLU A 29 30.36 2.61 -3.42
CA GLU A 29 30.48 3.62 -2.36
C GLU A 29 30.50 5.07 -2.91
N LEU A 30 31.15 5.30 -4.05
CA LEU A 30 31.13 6.61 -4.71
C LEU A 30 29.74 6.98 -5.23
N GLN A 31 29.01 6.02 -5.81
CA GLN A 31 27.62 6.20 -6.21
C GLN A 31 26.73 6.50 -5.00
N LYS A 32 26.93 5.80 -3.86
CA LYS A 32 26.26 6.09 -2.58
C LYS A 32 26.49 7.53 -2.13
N LEU A 33 27.74 7.97 -2.13
CA LEU A 33 28.10 9.33 -1.72
C LEU A 33 27.54 10.40 -2.67
N ALA A 34 27.51 10.13 -3.98
CA ALA A 34 26.92 11.03 -4.97
C ALA A 34 25.41 11.22 -4.75
N VAL A 35 24.66 10.13 -4.51
CA VAL A 35 23.23 10.17 -4.20
C VAL A 35 22.97 10.93 -2.89
N ARG A 36 23.77 10.69 -1.84
CA ARG A 36 23.64 11.40 -0.56
C ARG A 36 23.90 12.91 -0.68
N ARG A 37 24.77 13.33 -1.61
CA ARG A 37 25.06 14.75 -1.89
C ARG A 37 23.97 15.45 -2.70
N GLN A 38 23.14 14.72 -3.45
CA GLN A 38 21.99 15.26 -4.18
C GLN A 38 20.76 15.52 -3.29
N ARG A 39 20.92 15.50 -1.96
CA ARG A 39 19.87 15.94 -1.04
C ARG A 39 19.44 17.38 -1.39
N PRO A 40 18.13 17.66 -1.49
CA PRO A 40 17.65 19.01 -1.70
C PRO A 40 18.24 19.94 -0.64
N GLY A 41 18.74 21.11 -1.07
CA GLY A 41 19.24 22.14 -0.16
C GLY A 41 18.16 22.61 0.84
N PRO A 42 18.55 23.38 1.88
CA PRO A 42 17.61 23.87 2.88
C PRO A 42 16.47 24.63 2.19
N ALA A 43 15.25 24.22 2.49
CA ALA A 43 14.06 24.87 1.98
C ALA A 43 14.07 26.33 2.45
N GLY A 44 14.17 27.28 1.51
CA GLY A 44 13.67 28.63 1.76
C GLY A 44 12.21 28.56 2.21
N GLU A 45 11.70 29.62 2.82
CA GLU A 45 10.35 29.72 3.36
C GLU A 45 9.32 29.37 2.27
N ARG A 46 8.93 28.09 2.18
CA ARG A 46 8.01 27.58 1.16
C ARG A 46 6.62 27.73 1.71
N ILE A 47 5.75 28.35 0.90
CA ILE A 47 4.31 28.36 1.11
C ILE A 47 3.85 26.92 1.39
N PRO A 48 2.98 26.69 2.39
CA PRO A 48 2.53 25.34 2.71
C PRO A 48 1.80 24.72 1.51
N GLU A 49 2.39 23.67 0.95
CA GLU A 49 1.84 22.88 -0.15
C GLU A 49 1.29 21.55 0.39
N LEU A 50 0.16 21.14 -0.17
CA LEU A 50 -0.48 19.84 0.07
C LEU A 50 -0.58 19.10 -1.26
N GLY A 51 0.44 18.29 -1.57
CA GLY A 51 0.59 17.73 -2.91
C GLY A 51 0.77 18.84 -3.97
N PRO A 52 0.11 18.77 -5.14
CA PRO A 52 0.20 19.79 -6.18
C PRO A 52 -0.68 21.02 -5.92
N TRP A 53 -1.20 21.19 -4.69
CA TRP A 53 -2.00 22.36 -4.34
C TRP A 53 -1.27 23.25 -3.35
N ARG A 54 -1.27 24.54 -3.65
CA ARG A 54 -0.95 25.61 -2.71
C ARG A 54 -2.16 25.85 -1.83
N VAL A 55 -1.92 26.00 -0.54
CA VAL A 55 -2.94 26.42 0.43
C VAL A 55 -3.03 27.94 0.40
N GLU A 56 -4.18 28.46 -0.01
CA GLU A 56 -4.55 29.87 0.00
C GLU A 56 -5.23 30.23 1.35
N PRO A 57 -5.47 31.54 1.64
CA PRO A 57 -6.27 31.95 2.78
C PRO A 57 -7.62 31.21 2.85
N ASP A 58 -8.16 31.10 4.06
CA ASP A 58 -9.41 30.39 4.34
C ASP A 58 -9.40 28.93 3.89
N THR A 59 -8.21 28.32 3.77
CA THR A 59 -8.00 26.91 3.41
C THR A 59 -8.48 26.54 2.00
N ALA A 60 -8.57 27.52 1.10
CA ALA A 60 -8.77 27.24 -0.31
C ALA A 60 -7.52 26.54 -0.88
N LEU A 61 -7.70 25.69 -1.88
CA LEU A 61 -6.60 24.96 -2.52
C LEU A 61 -6.55 25.34 -4.00
N ARG A 62 -5.41 25.84 -4.46
CA ARG A 62 -5.17 26.16 -5.87
C ARG A 62 -4.00 25.33 -6.40
N ARG A 63 -4.22 24.69 -7.54
CA ARG A 63 -3.20 23.87 -8.19
C ARG A 63 -1.99 24.72 -8.59
N THR A 64 -0.81 24.17 -8.40
CA THR A 64 0.47 24.80 -8.75
C THR A 64 0.92 24.39 -10.16
N ASP A 65 2.01 25.00 -10.62
CA ASP A 65 2.66 24.76 -11.90
C ASP A 65 3.59 23.52 -11.89
N TRP A 66 3.19 22.46 -11.18
CA TRP A 66 3.93 21.19 -11.18
C TRP A 66 3.98 20.60 -12.60
N PRO A 67 5.00 19.77 -12.90
CA PRO A 67 5.11 19.13 -14.21
C PRO A 67 3.83 18.35 -14.58
N PRO A 68 3.34 18.43 -15.84
CA PRO A 68 2.10 17.78 -16.26
C PRO A 68 2.04 16.28 -15.92
N GLU A 69 3.14 15.56 -16.09
CA GLU A 69 3.27 14.14 -15.79
C GLU A 69 3.05 13.81 -14.30
N GLU A 70 3.40 14.74 -13.39
CA GLU A 70 3.12 14.57 -11.97
C GLU A 70 1.65 14.87 -11.69
N LEU A 71 1.11 15.93 -12.30
CA LEU A 71 -0.28 16.37 -12.16
C LEU A 71 -1.31 15.33 -12.64
N GLU A 72 -0.99 14.56 -13.67
CA GLU A 72 -1.84 13.47 -14.19
C GLU A 72 -2.11 12.38 -13.15
N SER A 73 -1.21 12.20 -12.19
CA SER A 73 -1.37 11.20 -11.13
C SER A 73 -2.30 11.64 -9.98
N TRP A 74 -2.76 12.89 -9.96
CA TRP A 74 -3.65 13.47 -8.94
C TRP A 74 -5.06 13.73 -9.49
N ALA A 75 -5.97 14.23 -8.64
CA ALA A 75 -7.27 14.71 -9.10
C ALA A 75 -7.11 15.94 -10.02
N PRO A 76 -7.81 16.01 -11.17
CA PRO A 76 -7.70 17.11 -12.14
C PRO A 76 -8.51 18.33 -11.69
N VAL A 77 -8.43 18.69 -10.40
CA VAL A 77 -9.15 19.81 -9.82
C VAL A 77 -8.19 20.99 -9.69
N GLU A 78 -8.44 22.04 -10.47
CA GLU A 78 -7.59 23.24 -10.50
C GLU A 78 -7.78 24.14 -9.27
N TYR A 79 -9.00 24.19 -8.74
CA TYR A 79 -9.35 25.03 -7.60
C TYR A 79 -10.42 24.37 -6.73
N LEU A 80 -10.20 24.40 -5.42
CA LEU A 80 -11.16 24.04 -4.40
C LEU A 80 -11.38 25.26 -3.48
N PRO A 81 -12.61 25.80 -3.41
CA PRO A 81 -12.89 26.94 -2.54
C PRO A 81 -12.82 26.55 -1.05
N PRO A 82 -12.81 27.53 -0.13
CA PRO A 82 -13.05 27.29 1.29
C PRO A 82 -14.32 26.45 1.50
N ALA A 83 -14.36 25.67 2.58
CA ALA A 83 -15.51 24.80 2.86
C ALA A 83 -16.78 25.58 3.23
N GLY A 84 -16.64 26.81 3.72
CA GLY A 84 -17.75 27.58 4.28
C GLY A 84 -18.36 26.81 5.46
N ASP A 85 -19.68 26.60 5.40
CA ASP A 85 -20.44 25.84 6.41
C ASP A 85 -20.43 24.32 6.15
N ALA A 86 -19.88 23.86 5.02
CA ALA A 86 -19.83 22.44 4.69
C ALA A 86 -18.76 21.72 5.50
N ARG A 87 -19.04 20.48 5.91
CA ARG A 87 -18.03 19.60 6.50
C ARG A 87 -17.04 19.13 5.46
N ARG A 88 -15.75 19.37 5.68
CA ARG A 88 -14.71 19.01 4.72
C ARG A 88 -14.24 17.57 4.92
N VAL A 89 -14.43 16.75 3.89
CA VAL A 89 -14.01 15.35 3.82
C VAL A 89 -12.79 15.24 2.92
N VAL A 90 -11.63 14.93 3.48
CA VAL A 90 -10.39 14.79 2.72
C VAL A 90 -10.11 13.31 2.47
N LEU A 91 -10.09 12.90 1.21
CA LEU A 91 -9.69 11.57 0.78
C LEU A 91 -8.20 11.59 0.44
N ILE A 92 -7.40 10.83 1.18
CA ILE A 92 -6.02 10.49 0.81
C ILE A 92 -5.94 9.02 0.45
N GLY A 93 -5.00 8.67 -0.42
CA GLY A 93 -4.77 7.28 -0.76
C GLY A 93 -3.98 7.06 -2.03
N GLU A 94 -3.89 5.80 -2.42
CA GLU A 94 -3.08 5.33 -3.54
C GLU A 94 -3.94 5.18 -4.81
N SER A 95 -3.49 4.39 -5.79
CA SER A 95 -4.20 4.19 -7.07
C SER A 95 -5.65 3.70 -6.88
N ALA A 96 -5.90 2.81 -5.91
CA ALA A 96 -7.26 2.31 -5.63
C ALA A 96 -8.19 3.43 -5.12
N ALA A 97 -7.69 4.31 -4.26
CA ALA A 97 -8.43 5.48 -3.77
C ALA A 97 -8.66 6.51 -4.87
N ARG A 98 -7.71 6.64 -5.80
CA ARG A 98 -7.86 7.51 -6.97
C ARG A 98 -8.92 6.99 -7.95
N GLY A 99 -9.26 5.70 -7.86
CA GLY A 99 -10.20 5.00 -8.73
C GLY A 99 -9.55 4.32 -9.93
N TRP A 100 -8.23 4.12 -9.93
CA TRP A 100 -7.52 3.49 -11.04
C TRP A 100 -8.02 2.05 -11.29
N PRO A 101 -8.29 1.64 -12.55
CA PRO A 101 -8.07 2.37 -13.82
C PRO A 101 -9.31 3.11 -14.38
N PHE A 102 -10.34 3.32 -13.55
CA PHE A 102 -11.63 3.92 -13.95
C PHE A 102 -11.73 5.42 -13.65
N GLU A 103 -10.65 6.04 -13.17
CA GLU A 103 -10.64 7.39 -12.62
C GLU A 103 -11.01 8.49 -13.63
N HIS A 104 -10.86 8.21 -14.92
CA HIS A 104 -11.24 9.12 -16.00
C HIS A 104 -12.75 9.27 -16.16
N GLY A 105 -13.53 8.28 -15.76
CA GLY A 105 -15.00 8.33 -15.78
C GLY A 105 -15.60 8.59 -14.40
N GLN A 106 -15.01 8.00 -13.35
CA GLN A 106 -15.57 8.03 -12.00
C GLN A 106 -14.48 7.75 -10.95
N SER A 107 -13.94 8.79 -10.31
CA SER A 107 -13.04 8.63 -9.15
C SER A 107 -13.81 8.28 -7.88
N CYS A 108 -13.15 7.65 -6.89
CA CYS A 108 -13.79 7.41 -5.59
C CYS A 108 -14.15 8.72 -4.89
N GLY A 109 -13.34 9.78 -5.01
CA GLY A 109 -13.69 11.11 -4.52
C GLY A 109 -14.97 11.68 -5.14
N GLN A 110 -15.17 11.49 -6.45
CA GLN A 110 -16.41 11.88 -7.12
C GLN A 110 -17.61 11.05 -6.68
N VAL A 111 -17.43 9.73 -6.48
CA VAL A 111 -18.49 8.87 -5.93
C VAL A 111 -18.88 9.34 -4.53
N LEU A 112 -17.88 9.58 -3.69
CA LEU A 112 -18.07 10.04 -2.32
C LEU A 112 -18.83 11.37 -2.28
N GLN A 113 -18.43 12.36 -3.08
CA GLN A 113 -19.13 13.64 -3.17
C GLN A 113 -20.60 13.47 -3.57
N ARG A 114 -20.90 12.57 -4.51
CA ARG A 114 -22.28 12.29 -4.94
C ARG A 114 -23.09 11.59 -3.85
N GLN A 115 -22.50 10.64 -3.13
CA GLN A 115 -23.19 9.88 -2.07
C GLN A 115 -23.44 10.73 -0.82
N LEU A 116 -22.60 11.72 -0.53
CA LEU A 116 -22.77 12.62 0.61
C LEU A 116 -23.75 13.79 0.35
N GLY A 117 -24.33 13.89 -0.84
CA GLY A 117 -25.55 14.67 -1.05
C GLY A 117 -25.42 16.20 -1.04
N GLY A 118 -24.27 16.77 -1.42
CA GLY A 118 -24.12 18.17 -1.86
C GLY A 118 -24.23 19.30 -0.82
N GLU A 119 -25.17 19.26 0.13
CA GLU A 119 -25.52 20.45 0.93
C GLU A 119 -24.87 20.55 2.32
N GLY A 120 -24.02 19.59 2.69
CA GLY A 120 -23.33 19.63 3.99
C GLY A 120 -21.91 19.11 3.96
N TYR A 121 -21.40 18.71 2.79
CA TYR A 121 -20.10 18.07 2.67
C TYR A 121 -19.34 18.55 1.42
N GLN A 122 -18.08 18.93 1.62
CA GLN A 122 -17.12 19.22 0.56
C GLN A 122 -16.04 18.12 0.55
N CYS A 123 -15.97 17.33 -0.51
CA CYS A 123 -14.95 16.31 -0.68
C CYS A 123 -13.72 16.88 -1.38
N VAL A 124 -12.55 16.66 -0.79
CA VAL A 124 -11.24 17.03 -1.32
C VAL A 124 -10.49 15.73 -1.65
N ASP A 125 -10.33 15.44 -2.94
CA ASP A 125 -9.63 14.23 -3.42
C ASP A 125 -8.13 14.51 -3.59
N LEU A 126 -7.36 14.08 -2.58
CA LEU A 126 -5.89 14.10 -2.57
C LEU A 126 -5.31 12.70 -2.79
N ALA A 127 -6.10 11.75 -3.32
CA ALA A 127 -5.55 10.47 -3.71
C ALA A 127 -4.61 10.64 -4.91
N LYS A 128 -3.56 9.82 -4.95
CA LYS A 128 -2.56 9.85 -6.03
C LYS A 128 -2.28 8.45 -6.56
N THR A 129 -2.36 8.28 -7.88
CA THR A 129 -1.92 7.06 -8.55
C THR A 129 -0.43 6.85 -8.34
N GLY A 130 -0.05 5.67 -7.84
CA GLY A 130 1.33 5.35 -7.48
C GLY A 130 1.84 6.16 -6.28
N ALA A 131 0.96 6.61 -5.38
CA ALA A 131 1.40 7.10 -4.08
C ALA A 131 2.11 5.96 -3.34
N THR A 132 3.24 6.28 -2.73
CA THR A 132 3.96 5.38 -1.83
C THR A 132 3.67 5.72 -0.38
N GLY A 133 4.06 4.84 0.55
CA GLY A 133 3.92 5.15 1.98
C GLY A 133 4.64 6.44 2.41
N ALA A 134 5.75 6.80 1.77
CA ALA A 134 6.45 8.06 2.04
C ALA A 134 5.62 9.29 1.62
N VAL A 135 5.02 9.24 0.42
CA VAL A 135 4.14 10.31 -0.08
C VAL A 135 2.94 10.50 0.86
N LEU A 136 2.30 9.40 1.27
CA LEU A 136 1.18 9.44 2.19
C LEU A 136 1.58 10.00 3.56
N ASN A 137 2.74 9.63 4.10
CA ASN A 137 3.25 10.20 5.35
C ASN A 137 3.44 11.71 5.26
N THR A 138 4.04 12.21 4.16
CA THR A 138 4.19 13.66 3.94
C THR A 138 2.85 14.38 3.80
N LEU A 139 1.86 13.76 3.16
CA LEU A 139 0.50 14.32 3.10
C LEU A 139 -0.10 14.43 4.51
N VAL A 140 -0.07 13.36 5.30
CA VAL A 140 -0.66 13.34 6.66
C VAL A 140 -0.04 14.40 7.56
N ASP A 141 1.27 14.62 7.45
CA ASP A 141 1.98 15.64 8.23
C ASP A 141 1.46 17.07 7.97
N ARG A 142 0.79 17.27 6.84
CA ARG A 142 0.31 18.57 6.36
C ARG A 142 -1.22 18.64 6.22
N LEU A 143 -1.93 17.57 6.57
CA LEU A 143 -3.38 17.49 6.32
C LEU A 143 -4.18 18.53 7.11
N ASP A 144 -3.67 19.02 8.24
CA ASP A 144 -4.31 20.08 9.02
C ASP A 144 -4.46 21.40 8.23
N LEU A 145 -3.63 21.64 7.22
CA LEU A 145 -3.75 22.80 6.34
C LEU A 145 -5.04 22.80 5.50
N ALA A 146 -5.59 21.62 5.24
CA ALA A 146 -6.87 21.50 4.55
C ALA A 146 -8.06 21.69 5.50
N ALA A 147 -7.86 21.87 6.81
CA ALA A 147 -8.92 21.93 7.83
C ALA A 147 -10.00 20.83 7.65
N PRO A 148 -9.62 19.53 7.67
CA PRO A 148 -10.57 18.44 7.52
C PRO A 148 -11.48 18.30 8.75
N ASP A 149 -12.75 17.99 8.50
CA ASP A 149 -13.66 17.42 9.51
C ASP A 149 -13.61 15.90 9.52
N VAL A 150 -13.31 15.30 8.37
CA VAL A 150 -13.16 13.86 8.18
C VAL A 150 -11.97 13.62 7.26
N VAL A 151 -11.10 12.68 7.64
CA VAL A 151 -10.03 12.15 6.80
C VAL A 151 -10.35 10.71 6.47
N ILE A 152 -10.45 10.40 5.18
CA ILE A 152 -10.54 9.04 4.67
C ILE A 152 -9.17 8.66 4.14
N ALA A 153 -8.50 7.76 4.84
CA ALA A 153 -7.21 7.20 4.47
C ALA A 153 -7.41 5.85 3.78
N PHE A 154 -7.48 5.86 2.45
CA PHE A 154 -7.63 4.65 1.64
C PHE A 154 -6.26 4.19 1.12
N ALA A 155 -5.53 3.44 1.95
CA ALA A 155 -4.11 3.10 1.73
C ALA A 155 -3.77 1.68 2.20
N GLY A 156 -2.82 1.02 1.52
CA GLY A 156 -2.50 -0.36 1.86
C GLY A 156 -1.66 -1.13 0.86
N ASN A 157 -1.77 -0.80 -0.42
CA ASN A 157 -1.24 -1.62 -1.52
C ASN A 157 0.22 -1.28 -1.86
N ASN A 158 0.67 -0.06 -1.60
CA ASN A 158 1.97 0.43 -2.04
C ASN A 158 2.98 0.69 -0.91
N TRP A 159 2.80 0.11 0.28
CA TRP A 159 3.78 0.23 1.38
C TRP A 159 5.18 -0.25 0.99
N ALA A 160 5.23 -1.25 0.11
CA ALA A 160 6.45 -1.84 -0.45
C ALA A 160 6.94 -1.16 -1.74
N GLU A 161 6.13 -0.30 -2.36
CA GLU A 161 6.43 0.35 -3.63
C GLU A 161 7.66 1.29 -3.62
N PRO A 162 8.05 1.99 -2.52
CA PRO A 162 9.29 2.76 -2.47
C PRO A 162 10.53 1.99 -2.93
N PHE A 163 10.52 0.66 -2.83
CA PHE A 163 11.64 -0.20 -3.25
C PHE A 163 11.70 -0.42 -4.77
N PHE A 164 10.57 -0.35 -5.47
CA PHE A 164 10.51 -0.64 -6.91
C PHE A 164 10.63 0.61 -7.79
N ARG A 165 10.44 1.80 -7.22
CA ARG A 165 10.62 3.08 -7.90
C ARG A 165 11.96 3.70 -7.50
N LEU A 166 12.96 3.43 -8.32
CA LEU A 166 14.36 3.91 -8.25
C LEU A 166 14.45 5.40 -7.88
N GLY A 167 15.23 5.76 -6.85
CA GLY A 167 15.76 7.12 -6.69
C GLY A 167 15.69 7.80 -5.32
N LEU A 168 15.31 7.12 -4.23
CA LEU A 168 15.23 7.76 -2.91
C LEU A 168 16.54 7.62 -2.12
N ALA A 169 17.00 8.72 -1.51
CA ALA A 169 18.08 8.67 -0.52
C ALA A 169 17.66 7.76 0.65
N GLY A 170 18.43 6.71 0.93
CA GLY A 170 18.06 5.61 1.83
C GLY A 170 17.88 4.25 1.12
N GLU A 171 17.69 4.26 -0.20
CA GLU A 171 17.47 3.05 -1.00
C GLU A 171 18.70 2.12 -1.01
N ILE A 172 19.90 2.69 -1.03
CA ILE A 172 21.11 1.88 -1.08
C ILE A 172 21.34 1.19 0.26
N GLU A 173 21.10 1.89 1.36
CA GLU A 173 21.17 1.31 2.70
C GLU A 173 20.15 0.18 2.89
N VAL A 174 18.92 0.35 2.38
CA VAL A 174 17.90 -0.71 2.39
C VAL A 174 18.33 -1.89 1.52
N ARG A 175 18.83 -1.65 0.30
CA ARG A 175 19.31 -2.72 -0.60
C ARG A 175 20.46 -3.52 0.01
N ASP A 176 21.44 -2.85 0.61
CA ASP A 176 22.56 -3.51 1.29
C ASP A 176 22.03 -4.36 2.45
N THR A 177 21.16 -3.79 3.29
CA THR A 177 20.52 -4.49 4.41
C THR A 177 19.76 -5.74 3.96
N LEU A 178 19.04 -5.66 2.83
CA LEU A 178 18.31 -6.79 2.26
C LEU A 178 19.26 -7.83 1.63
N ALA A 179 20.31 -7.39 0.95
CA ALA A 179 21.32 -8.28 0.38
C ALA A 179 22.07 -9.04 1.47
N ASP A 180 22.42 -8.38 2.57
CA ASP A 180 23.05 -9.02 3.73
C ASP A 180 22.11 -10.03 4.38
N ALA A 181 20.84 -9.67 4.60
CA ALA A 181 19.83 -10.62 5.10
C ALA A 181 19.69 -11.85 4.18
N LEU A 182 19.71 -11.67 2.86
CA LEU A 182 19.69 -12.77 1.90
C LEU A 182 20.94 -13.65 2.00
N ARG A 183 22.13 -13.07 2.15
CA ARG A 183 23.39 -13.82 2.29
C ARG A 183 23.45 -14.61 3.60
N GLU A 184 22.99 -14.02 4.69
CA GLU A 184 23.08 -14.60 6.04
C GLU A 184 22.03 -15.68 6.29
N GLY A 185 20.80 -15.48 5.83
CA GLY A 185 19.67 -16.35 6.17
C GLY A 185 18.73 -16.68 5.01
N GLY A 186 19.16 -16.45 3.77
CA GLY A 186 18.37 -16.77 2.58
C GLY A 186 17.09 -15.93 2.46
N TYR A 187 16.14 -16.46 1.68
CA TYR A 187 14.89 -15.74 1.37
C TYR A 187 14.00 -15.48 2.60
N ALA A 188 14.09 -16.33 3.63
CA ALA A 188 13.33 -16.13 4.86
C ALA A 188 13.80 -14.87 5.61
N ALA A 189 15.11 -14.75 5.83
CA ALA A 189 15.70 -13.57 6.45
C ALA A 189 15.50 -12.31 5.58
N LEU A 190 15.65 -12.43 4.25
CA LEU A 190 15.33 -11.35 3.32
C LEU A 190 13.89 -10.86 3.50
N ARG A 191 12.91 -11.77 3.53
CA ARG A 191 11.49 -11.44 3.71
C ARG A 191 11.25 -10.77 5.05
N GLU A 192 11.76 -11.33 6.15
CA GLU A 192 11.60 -10.75 7.49
C GLU A 192 12.19 -9.34 7.55
N ARG A 193 13.38 -9.16 6.97
CA ARG A 193 14.02 -7.86 6.90
C ARG A 193 13.21 -6.88 6.06
N PHE A 194 12.75 -7.29 4.88
CA PHE A 194 11.89 -6.48 4.02
C PHE A 194 10.60 -6.03 4.72
N LEU A 195 9.93 -6.95 5.41
CA LEU A 195 8.72 -6.62 6.16
C LEU A 195 9.02 -5.62 7.27
N SER A 196 10.08 -5.82 8.05
CA SER A 196 10.40 -4.94 9.18
C SER A 196 10.85 -3.54 8.74
N VAL A 197 11.83 -3.44 7.83
CA VAL A 197 12.45 -2.14 7.48
C VAL A 197 11.71 -1.38 6.39
N VAL A 198 10.90 -2.05 5.58
CA VAL A 198 10.10 -1.38 4.53
C VAL A 198 8.64 -1.37 4.93
N THR A 199 7.96 -2.52 4.88
CA THR A 199 6.49 -2.56 4.91
C THR A 199 5.92 -2.07 6.24
N HIS A 200 6.38 -2.64 7.35
CA HIS A 200 5.90 -2.28 8.69
C HIS A 200 6.36 -0.89 9.10
N ALA A 201 7.58 -0.48 8.77
CA ALA A 201 8.07 0.86 9.09
C ALA A 201 7.20 1.96 8.46
N TYR A 202 6.85 1.84 7.17
CA TYR A 202 5.97 2.81 6.52
C TYR A 202 4.53 2.75 7.04
N ALA A 203 3.96 1.54 7.19
CA ALA A 203 2.59 1.39 7.67
C ALA A 203 2.43 1.89 9.11
N GLN A 204 3.38 1.57 10.00
CA GLN A 204 3.38 2.05 11.38
C GLN A 204 3.55 3.56 11.44
N GLY A 205 4.52 4.12 10.71
CA GLY A 205 4.72 5.57 10.64
C GLY A 205 3.46 6.30 10.12
N PHE A 206 2.75 5.72 9.16
CA PHE A 206 1.50 6.27 8.66
C PHE A 206 0.39 6.27 9.72
N LEU A 207 0.19 5.15 10.42
CA LEU A 207 -0.81 5.04 11.48
C LEU A 207 -0.50 5.95 12.66
N GLU A 208 0.76 6.06 13.06
CA GLU A 208 1.22 6.97 14.10
C GLU A 208 0.97 8.44 13.72
N ARG A 209 1.23 8.81 12.45
CA ARG A 209 0.93 10.16 11.94
C ARG A 209 -0.55 10.47 11.88
N LEU A 210 -1.39 9.51 11.49
CA LEU A 210 -2.85 9.66 11.55
C LEU A 210 -3.33 9.83 13.00
N ALA A 211 -2.77 9.07 13.94
CA ALA A 211 -3.06 9.24 15.36
C ALA A 211 -2.63 10.63 15.87
N ALA A 212 -1.45 11.11 15.46
CA ALA A 212 -0.97 12.45 15.81
C ALA A 212 -1.80 13.56 15.16
N LEU A 213 -2.27 13.38 13.91
CA LEU A 213 -3.17 14.31 13.24
C LEU A 213 -4.43 14.53 14.07
N ARG A 214 -5.04 13.46 14.59
CA ARG A 214 -6.24 13.53 15.45
C ARG A 214 -6.01 14.27 16.78
N GLN A 215 -4.76 14.37 17.24
CA GLN A 215 -4.43 15.18 18.42
C GLN A 215 -4.35 16.68 18.10
N ARG A 216 -3.99 17.03 16.86
CA ARG A 216 -3.80 18.42 16.40
C ARG A 216 -5.03 19.00 15.69
N CYS A 217 -5.88 18.13 15.16
CA CYS A 217 -7.05 18.47 14.36
C CYS A 217 -8.25 17.63 14.86
N PRO A 218 -9.46 18.22 15.00
CA PRO A 218 -10.64 17.49 15.46
C PRO A 218 -11.18 16.47 14.44
N ALA A 219 -10.51 16.29 13.30
CA ALA A 219 -10.95 15.40 12.23
C ALA A 219 -11.21 13.97 12.69
N GLU A 220 -12.33 13.40 12.25
CA GLU A 220 -12.57 11.97 12.33
C GLU A 220 -11.70 11.25 11.29
N VAL A 221 -10.97 10.22 11.71
CA VAL A 221 -10.10 9.45 10.80
C VAL A 221 -10.73 8.10 10.52
N VAL A 222 -11.00 7.83 9.24
CA VAL A 222 -11.47 6.55 8.72
C VAL A 222 -10.35 5.93 7.89
N VAL A 223 -9.85 4.76 8.30
CA VAL A 223 -8.87 4.01 7.51
C VAL A 223 -9.62 2.96 6.69
N VAL A 224 -9.51 3.07 5.38
CA VAL A 224 -9.99 2.06 4.43
C VAL A 224 -8.77 1.28 3.98
N VAL A 225 -8.66 0.04 4.44
CA VAL A 225 -7.63 -0.86 3.92
C VAL A 225 -8.13 -1.37 2.57
N PRO A 226 -7.40 -1.16 1.46
CA PRO A 226 -7.71 -1.75 0.17
C PRO A 226 -7.94 -3.24 0.34
N GLU A 227 -9.19 -3.63 0.24
CA GLU A 227 -9.50 -5.02 0.06
C GLU A 227 -9.01 -5.40 -1.34
N PHE A 228 -7.85 -6.04 -1.42
CA PHE A 228 -7.73 -7.16 -2.35
C PHE A 228 -8.74 -8.19 -1.84
N ASN A 229 -10.03 -8.02 -2.11
CA ASN A 229 -11.17 -8.80 -1.61
C ASN A 229 -10.72 -9.88 -0.61
N LEU A 230 -10.43 -9.58 0.67
CA LEU A 230 -9.69 -10.56 1.51
C LEU A 230 -10.44 -11.90 1.62
N ARG A 231 -11.75 -11.86 1.36
CA ARG A 231 -12.66 -13.00 1.27
C ARG A 231 -12.56 -13.79 -0.05
N GLY A 232 -12.22 -13.14 -1.16
CA GLY A 232 -12.12 -13.71 -2.52
C GLY A 232 -10.75 -13.57 -3.16
N TRP A 233 -9.75 -13.08 -2.44
CA TRP A 233 -8.38 -13.02 -2.88
C TRP A 233 -7.86 -14.43 -3.02
N VAL A 234 -7.21 -14.66 -4.14
CA VAL A 234 -6.53 -15.91 -4.48
C VAL A 234 -5.12 -15.50 -4.90
N PRO A 235 -4.08 -16.16 -4.38
CA PRO A 235 -2.73 -15.97 -4.88
C PRO A 235 -2.74 -16.09 -6.41
N PRO A 236 -2.17 -15.10 -7.13
CA PRO A 236 -2.06 -15.19 -8.58
C PRO A 236 -1.31 -16.46 -9.00
N ALA A 237 -1.72 -17.06 -10.12
CA ALA A 237 -1.15 -18.33 -10.61
C ALA A 237 0.34 -18.23 -10.99
N ASP A 238 0.85 -17.02 -11.19
CA ASP A 238 2.25 -16.69 -11.47
C ASP A 238 3.09 -16.45 -10.20
N ILE A 239 2.46 -16.30 -9.03
CA ILE A 239 3.13 -16.13 -7.73
C ILE A 239 3.03 -17.44 -6.92
N GLU A 240 3.31 -18.57 -7.59
CA GLU A 240 3.03 -19.90 -7.02
C GLU A 240 4.22 -20.60 -6.38
N THR A 241 5.45 -20.21 -6.70
CA THR A 241 6.61 -21.02 -6.36
C THR A 241 7.58 -20.29 -5.44
N PRO A 242 7.81 -20.78 -4.21
CA PRO A 242 8.92 -20.32 -3.38
C PRO A 242 10.25 -20.71 -4.01
N VAL A 243 11.33 -20.00 -3.67
CA VAL A 243 12.68 -20.35 -4.12
C VAL A 243 13.22 -21.48 -3.23
N LEU A 244 13.15 -22.71 -3.74
CA LEU A 244 13.53 -23.93 -3.03
C LEU A 244 14.42 -24.85 -3.88
N PRO A 245 15.27 -25.67 -3.26
CA PRO A 245 15.94 -26.77 -3.96
C PRO A 245 14.94 -27.73 -4.62
N PRO A 246 15.28 -28.38 -5.74
CA PRO A 246 14.32 -29.16 -6.54
C PRO A 246 13.50 -30.19 -5.75
N ALA A 247 14.11 -30.93 -4.82
CA ALA A 247 13.41 -31.94 -4.01
C ALA A 247 12.40 -31.30 -3.02
N ALA A 248 12.78 -30.19 -2.39
CA ALA A 248 11.90 -29.46 -1.48
C ALA A 248 10.77 -28.78 -2.24
N LEU A 249 11.05 -28.25 -3.44
CA LEU A 249 10.05 -27.65 -4.32
C LEU A 249 9.01 -28.69 -4.78
N ALA A 250 9.44 -29.88 -5.19
CA ALA A 250 8.55 -30.98 -5.54
C ALA A 250 7.63 -31.36 -4.36
N SER A 251 8.22 -31.54 -3.18
CA SER A 251 7.46 -31.84 -1.95
C SER A 251 6.46 -30.72 -1.61
N TRP A 252 6.85 -29.46 -1.81
CA TRP A 252 5.98 -28.31 -1.59
C TRP A 252 4.79 -28.30 -2.55
N HIS A 253 4.99 -28.66 -3.82
CA HIS A 253 3.90 -28.81 -4.80
C HIS A 253 2.97 -29.98 -4.47
N ASP A 254 3.51 -31.13 -4.09
CA ASP A 254 2.69 -32.28 -3.67
C ASP A 254 1.78 -31.91 -2.48
N LEU A 255 2.30 -31.15 -1.51
CA LEU A 255 1.51 -30.65 -0.38
C LEU A 255 0.45 -29.63 -0.83
N LYS A 256 0.78 -28.74 -1.76
CA LYS A 256 -0.16 -27.77 -2.35
C LYS A 256 -1.32 -28.50 -3.04
N ASP A 257 -1.03 -29.51 -3.83
CA ASP A 257 -2.01 -30.30 -4.57
C ASP A 257 -2.91 -31.09 -3.62
N GLN A 258 -2.32 -31.72 -2.59
CA GLN A 258 -3.08 -32.36 -1.52
C GLN A 258 -4.01 -31.39 -0.79
N ALA A 259 -3.53 -30.18 -0.48
CA ALA A 259 -4.33 -29.16 0.19
C ALA A 259 -5.46 -28.62 -0.73
N GLY A 260 -5.19 -28.48 -2.02
CA GLY A 260 -6.17 -28.16 -3.06
C GLY A 260 -7.28 -29.20 -3.12
N HIS A 261 -6.90 -30.48 -3.24
CA HIS A 261 -7.84 -31.60 -3.27
C HIS A 261 -8.64 -31.72 -1.96
N ALA A 262 -8.02 -31.49 -0.79
CA ALA A 262 -8.72 -31.43 0.49
C ALA A 262 -9.73 -30.27 0.53
N ALA A 263 -9.42 -29.11 -0.04
CA ALA A 263 -10.34 -27.98 -0.15
C ALA A 263 -11.54 -28.30 -1.06
N GLU A 264 -11.29 -28.90 -2.23
CA GLU A 264 -12.33 -29.29 -3.19
C GLU A 264 -13.28 -30.34 -2.61
N THR A 265 -12.73 -31.33 -1.90
CA THR A 265 -13.52 -32.40 -1.24
C THR A 265 -14.10 -32.00 0.12
N GLY A 266 -13.89 -30.75 0.55
CA GLY A 266 -14.45 -30.22 1.80
C GLY A 266 -13.84 -30.80 3.08
N ARG A 267 -12.63 -31.37 2.99
CA ARG A 267 -11.80 -31.90 4.08
C ARG A 267 -10.96 -30.80 4.73
N TRP A 268 -11.65 -29.74 5.17
CA TRP A 268 -11.02 -28.50 5.68
C TRP A 268 -10.06 -28.69 6.87
N ALA A 269 -10.24 -29.76 7.66
CA ALA A 269 -9.37 -30.06 8.80
C ALA A 269 -7.94 -30.47 8.38
N GLU A 270 -7.79 -31.05 7.18
CA GLU A 270 -6.50 -31.51 6.66
C GLU A 270 -5.63 -30.37 6.12
N ILE A 271 -6.24 -29.24 5.75
CA ILE A 271 -5.51 -28.12 5.11
C ILE A 271 -4.52 -27.46 6.07
N ALA A 272 -4.86 -27.31 7.35
CA ALA A 272 -3.99 -26.64 8.32
C ALA A 272 -2.62 -27.31 8.49
N PRO A 273 -2.52 -28.64 8.73
CA PRO A 273 -1.22 -29.32 8.80
C PRO A 273 -0.48 -29.34 7.46
N LEU A 274 -1.17 -29.49 6.32
CA LEU A 274 -0.54 -29.43 5.00
C LEU A 274 0.09 -28.06 4.75
N ALA A 275 -0.64 -26.97 5.01
CA ALA A 275 -0.13 -25.62 4.90
C ALA A 275 1.02 -25.34 5.90
N ALA A 276 0.99 -25.91 7.11
CA ALA A 276 2.10 -25.80 8.04
C ALA A 276 3.36 -26.51 7.51
N ALA A 277 3.22 -27.68 6.90
CA ALA A 277 4.33 -28.38 6.26
C ALA A 277 4.91 -27.61 5.06
N MET A 278 4.04 -27.01 4.23
CA MET A 278 4.48 -26.11 3.14
C MET A 278 5.28 -24.91 3.70
N ALA A 279 4.76 -24.26 4.74
CA ALA A 279 5.42 -23.13 5.39
C ALA A 279 6.74 -23.52 6.05
N ALA A 280 6.89 -24.76 6.52
CA ALA A 280 8.15 -25.27 7.06
C ALA A 280 9.20 -25.46 5.96
N LEU A 281 8.79 -25.91 4.76
CA LEU A 281 9.67 -26.03 3.61
C LEU A 281 10.12 -24.66 3.09
N ASP A 282 9.17 -23.73 2.92
CA ASP A 282 9.44 -22.41 2.34
C ASP A 282 9.81 -21.32 3.36
N GLN A 283 9.83 -21.67 4.66
CA GLN A 283 10.11 -20.77 5.77
C GLN A 283 9.21 -19.52 5.80
N GLY A 284 7.97 -19.66 5.34
CA GLY A 284 6.96 -18.59 5.28
C GLY A 284 7.17 -17.59 4.15
N THR A 285 7.97 -17.93 3.13
CA THR A 285 8.23 -17.03 1.99
C THR A 285 7.09 -17.01 0.97
N SER A 286 6.29 -18.08 0.88
CA SER A 286 5.07 -18.10 0.05
C SER A 286 3.85 -17.56 0.81
N SER A 287 2.95 -16.88 0.09
CA SER A 287 1.66 -16.46 0.62
C SER A 287 0.60 -17.57 0.62
N ILE A 288 0.83 -18.65 -0.15
CA ILE A 288 -0.12 -19.75 -0.36
C ILE A 288 -0.47 -20.48 0.94
N PRO A 289 0.48 -20.86 1.81
CA PRO A 289 0.17 -21.49 3.09
C PRO A 289 -0.76 -20.65 3.97
N GLY A 290 -0.50 -19.34 4.06
CA GLY A 290 -1.33 -18.41 4.83
C GLY A 290 -2.75 -18.30 4.26
N TRP A 291 -2.87 -18.22 2.94
CA TRP A 291 -4.14 -18.20 2.22
C TRP A 291 -4.97 -19.46 2.45
N LEU A 292 -4.36 -20.65 2.30
CA LEU A 292 -5.01 -21.94 2.53
C LEU A 292 -5.55 -22.06 3.96
N ARG A 293 -4.76 -21.65 4.96
CA ARG A 293 -5.19 -21.60 6.36
C ARG A 293 -6.38 -20.67 6.57
N GLY A 294 -6.34 -19.48 5.97
CA GLY A 294 -7.45 -18.52 6.01
C GLY A 294 -8.75 -19.11 5.44
N ARG A 295 -8.67 -19.77 4.28
CA ARG A 295 -9.82 -20.45 3.66
C ARG A 295 -10.39 -21.56 4.54
N ALA A 296 -9.54 -22.42 5.09
CA ALA A 296 -9.95 -23.51 5.98
C ALA A 296 -10.64 -22.98 7.26
N ALA A 297 -10.11 -21.90 7.84
CA ALA A 297 -10.71 -21.25 9.01
C ALA A 297 -12.10 -20.69 8.71
N LEU A 298 -12.26 -20.00 7.58
CA LEU A 298 -13.56 -19.46 7.14
C LEU A 298 -14.58 -20.57 6.88
N ALA A 299 -14.19 -21.65 6.21
CA ALA A 299 -15.06 -22.79 5.94
C ALA A 299 -15.51 -23.49 7.24
N THR A 300 -14.60 -23.67 8.19
CA THR A 300 -14.90 -24.28 9.50
C THR A 300 -15.83 -23.40 10.33
N ARG A 301 -15.61 -22.08 10.36
CA ARG A 301 -16.52 -21.12 11.01
C ARG A 301 -17.92 -21.16 10.41
N ARG A 302 -18.05 -21.21 9.08
CA ARG A 302 -19.37 -21.35 8.41
C ARG A 302 -20.08 -22.65 8.76
N ARG A 303 -19.36 -23.76 8.91
CA ARG A 303 -19.93 -25.05 9.35
C ARG A 303 -20.41 -24.99 10.80
N ARG A 304 -19.62 -24.38 11.70
CA ARG A 304 -20.04 -24.16 13.10
C ARG A 304 -21.26 -23.25 13.17
N GLY A 305 -21.26 -22.13 12.46
CA GLY A 305 -22.40 -21.21 12.36
C GLY A 305 -23.65 -21.80 11.70
N ARG A 306 -23.51 -22.82 10.83
CA ARG A 306 -24.63 -23.61 10.32
C ARG A 306 -25.14 -24.64 11.33
N ARG A 307 -24.24 -25.26 12.11
CA ARG A 307 -24.60 -26.21 13.18
C ARG A 307 -25.18 -25.53 14.42
N SER A 308 -24.78 -24.29 14.71
CA SER A 308 -25.33 -23.47 15.80
C SER A 308 -26.55 -22.66 15.36
N ARG A 309 -26.97 -22.77 14.09
CA ARG A 309 -28.24 -22.24 13.59
C ARG A 309 -29.35 -23.27 13.72
N THR A 310 -29.67 -23.63 14.96
CA THR A 310 -31.07 -23.63 15.38
C THR A 310 -31.54 -22.16 15.44
N PRO A 311 -32.79 -21.85 15.10
CA PRO A 311 -33.23 -20.46 14.93
C PRO A 311 -33.33 -19.76 16.29
N GLY A 312 -32.24 -19.14 16.74
CA GLY A 312 -32.22 -18.30 17.93
C GLY A 312 -30.80 -17.89 18.27
N THR A 313 -30.57 -16.58 18.32
CA THR A 313 -29.32 -15.88 18.71
C THR A 313 -28.22 -15.75 17.64
N ARG A 314 -28.08 -14.51 17.13
CA ARG A 314 -26.90 -14.02 16.41
C ARG A 314 -26.23 -12.99 17.31
N CYS A 315 -25.00 -13.23 17.74
CA CYS A 315 -23.96 -12.24 18.09
C CYS A 315 -22.71 -13.05 18.47
N ALA A 316 -21.57 -12.85 17.82
CA ALA A 316 -20.50 -11.90 18.14
C ALA A 316 -19.29 -12.77 18.53
N ASP A 317 -18.17 -12.65 17.82
CA ASP A 317 -16.81 -12.97 18.34
C ASP A 317 -15.76 -12.89 17.22
N CYS A 318 -15.10 -11.73 17.16
CA CYS A 318 -13.77 -11.56 16.61
C CYS A 318 -12.91 -10.90 17.69
N SER A 319 -12.52 -11.66 18.71
CA SER A 319 -11.53 -11.23 19.69
C SER A 319 -10.91 -12.45 20.38
N SER A 320 -9.74 -12.87 19.91
CA SER A 320 -8.79 -13.64 20.73
C SER A 320 -7.40 -13.55 20.12
N GLY A 321 -6.77 -12.38 20.27
CA GLY A 321 -5.32 -12.24 20.22
C GLY A 321 -4.80 -12.25 21.64
N THR A 322 -4.25 -13.37 22.08
CA THR A 322 -3.52 -13.53 23.34
C THR A 322 -2.18 -12.80 23.26
N SER A 323 -1.98 -11.75 24.05
CA SER A 323 -0.66 -11.20 24.36
C SER A 323 -0.06 -11.93 25.57
N PRO A 324 1.23 -12.30 25.57
CA PRO A 324 1.90 -12.79 26.77
C PRO A 324 2.53 -11.65 27.58
N GLY A 325 2.13 -11.60 28.86
CA GLY A 325 2.95 -11.35 30.05
C GLY A 325 3.96 -10.20 30.08
N SER A 326 3.64 -9.16 30.86
CA SER A 326 4.62 -8.40 31.64
C SER A 326 4.40 -8.69 33.14
N PRO A 327 5.46 -8.87 33.94
CA PRO A 327 5.37 -8.60 35.36
C PRO A 327 6.43 -7.59 35.84
N GLY A 328 6.04 -6.74 36.78
CA GLY A 328 6.97 -6.12 37.72
C GLY A 328 6.93 -4.60 37.79
N ARG A 329 5.94 -4.03 38.51
CA ARG A 329 6.18 -2.80 39.27
C ARG A 329 6.14 -3.15 40.75
N SER A 330 7.28 -2.94 41.40
CA SER A 330 7.44 -3.04 42.84
C SER A 330 6.61 -1.94 43.52
N ARG A 331 5.87 -2.32 44.56
CA ARG A 331 5.41 -1.39 45.59
C ARG A 331 6.23 -1.67 46.83
N THR A 332 6.94 -0.65 47.26
CA THR A 332 7.63 -0.55 48.54
C THR A 332 6.58 -0.54 49.67
N CYS A 333 6.72 -1.47 50.61
CA CYS A 333 5.99 -1.45 51.88
C CYS A 333 7.00 -1.28 53.01
N SER A 334 6.95 -0.12 53.66
CA SER A 334 7.65 0.16 54.91
C SER A 334 6.83 -0.39 56.09
N ARG A 335 7.49 -1.16 56.96
CA ARG A 335 7.01 -1.58 58.29
C ARG A 335 6.81 -0.36 59.22
N PRO A 336 5.93 -0.47 60.24
CA PRO A 336 6.44 -0.83 61.57
C PRO A 336 5.59 -1.87 62.31
N SER A 337 6.23 -2.54 63.27
CA SER A 337 5.65 -3.42 64.32
C SER A 337 5.73 -2.69 65.69
N PRO A 338 5.30 -3.28 66.81
CA PRO A 338 4.00 -3.86 67.15
C PRO A 338 3.48 -3.36 68.53
N ALA A 339 2.17 -3.49 68.84
CA ALA A 339 1.69 -3.63 70.23
C ALA A 339 0.17 -3.98 70.33
N THR A 340 -0.10 -5.10 71.01
CA THR A 340 -1.22 -5.46 71.91
C THR A 340 -2.71 -5.34 71.52
N ALA A 341 -3.31 -6.53 71.38
CA ALA A 341 -4.42 -7.11 72.18
C ALA A 341 -5.87 -6.57 72.12
N ALA A 342 -6.77 -7.58 72.05
CA ALA A 342 -8.16 -7.67 72.49
C ALA A 342 -9.30 -7.23 71.55
N GLY A 343 -9.96 -8.25 70.97
CA GLY A 343 -11.38 -8.58 71.18
C GLY A 343 -12.47 -7.55 70.86
N GLY A 344 -13.42 -7.93 69.99
CA GLY A 344 -14.74 -7.29 69.95
C GLY A 344 -15.46 -7.42 68.61
N VAL A 345 -16.43 -8.34 68.56
CA VAL A 345 -17.45 -8.44 67.51
C VAL A 345 -18.41 -7.25 67.64
N SER A 346 -18.73 -6.55 66.55
CA SER A 346 -19.98 -5.78 66.45
C SER A 346 -20.38 -5.50 65.01
N THR A 347 -21.60 -5.88 64.69
CA THR A 347 -22.40 -5.56 63.50
C THR A 347 -22.88 -4.11 63.53
N CYS A 348 -22.90 -3.43 62.38
CA CYS A 348 -23.94 -2.48 61.96
C CYS A 348 -23.66 -1.98 60.53
N ALA A 349 -24.68 -2.06 59.66
CA ALA A 349 -24.81 -1.26 58.44
C ALA A 349 -25.77 -0.08 58.74
N PRO A 350 -26.17 0.77 57.77
CA PRO A 350 -25.49 1.34 56.60
C PRO A 350 -25.56 2.89 56.61
N SER A 351 -24.72 3.60 55.85
CA SER A 351 -25.08 4.97 55.39
C SER A 351 -24.18 5.51 54.28
N SER A 352 -24.85 6.08 53.25
CA SER A 352 -24.49 7.25 52.44
C SER A 352 -23.23 7.26 51.54
N ALA A 353 -23.47 7.15 50.23
CA ALA A 353 -22.76 7.89 49.16
C ALA A 353 -23.02 9.42 49.27
N PRO A 354 -22.41 10.37 48.48
CA PRO A 354 -21.76 10.27 47.15
C PRO A 354 -20.52 11.25 47.02
N PRO A 355 -20.07 11.81 45.86
CA PRO A 355 -20.37 11.58 44.44
C PRO A 355 -19.14 11.50 43.47
N ASP A 356 -19.46 11.24 42.20
CA ASP A 356 -18.80 11.67 40.94
C ASP A 356 -17.47 11.07 40.45
N CYS A 357 -17.58 10.22 39.41
CA CYS A 357 -16.65 10.22 38.27
C CYS A 357 -17.34 9.65 37.02
N PRO A 358 -17.38 10.36 35.87
CA PRO A 358 -18.16 9.93 34.71
C PRO A 358 -17.43 8.86 33.90
N THR A 359 -18.07 7.69 33.76
CA THR A 359 -17.70 6.67 32.79
C THR A 359 -18.04 7.12 31.37
N ARG A 360 -17.02 7.28 30.52
CA ARG A 360 -17.18 7.41 29.06
C ARG A 360 -17.77 6.13 28.47
N THR A 361 -18.99 6.22 27.96
CA THR A 361 -19.60 5.22 27.09
C THR A 361 -19.00 5.29 25.69
N CYS A 362 -18.37 4.21 25.22
CA CYS A 362 -18.12 4.02 23.79
C CYS A 362 -19.42 3.58 23.12
N SER A 363 -20.06 4.50 22.39
CA SER A 363 -21.18 4.18 21.51
C SER A 363 -20.67 3.62 20.19
N THR A 364 -20.93 2.34 19.93
CA THR A 364 -20.72 1.70 18.62
C THR A 364 -22.02 1.81 17.83
N THR A 365 -22.13 2.78 16.93
CA THR A 365 -23.29 2.89 16.04
C THR A 365 -23.13 1.92 14.89
N THR A 366 -23.92 0.84 14.90
CA THR A 366 -24.00 -0.08 13.76
C THR A 366 -25.05 0.45 12.80
N ALA A 367 -24.63 1.09 11.71
CA ALA A 367 -25.53 1.43 10.62
C ALA A 367 -25.97 0.14 9.92
N THR A 368 -27.27 -0.15 9.99
CA THR A 368 -27.87 -1.29 9.29
C THR A 368 -28.20 -0.85 7.88
N PHE A 369 -27.38 -1.24 6.90
CA PHE A 369 -27.70 -1.04 5.48
C PHE A 369 -28.70 -2.11 5.02
N PRO A 370 -29.73 -1.76 4.23
CA PRO A 370 -30.59 -2.76 3.59
C PRO A 370 -29.75 -3.66 2.68
N ALA A 371 -30.06 -4.95 2.67
CA ALA A 371 -29.44 -5.92 1.78
C ALA A 371 -29.62 -5.47 0.31
N PRO A 372 -28.58 -5.56 -0.53
CA PRO A 372 -28.75 -5.29 -1.95
C PRO A 372 -29.74 -6.30 -2.54
N ALA A 373 -30.69 -5.76 -3.30
CA ALA A 373 -31.61 -6.55 -4.10
C ALA A 373 -30.83 -7.55 -4.98
N SER A 374 -31.42 -8.73 -5.13
CA SER A 374 -30.96 -9.83 -5.96
C SER A 374 -30.32 -9.40 -7.28
N ASN A 375 -29.21 -10.05 -7.63
CA ASN A 375 -28.53 -10.00 -8.93
C ASN A 375 -29.53 -10.12 -10.10
N ALA A 376 -29.97 -8.99 -10.63
CA ALA A 376 -30.50 -8.90 -11.99
C ALA A 376 -29.32 -8.53 -12.91
N PRO A 377 -29.14 -9.20 -14.06
CA PRO A 377 -28.14 -8.80 -15.04
C PRO A 377 -28.45 -7.39 -15.56
N TRP A 378 -27.41 -6.58 -15.70
CA TRP A 378 -27.50 -5.24 -16.29
C TRP A 378 -27.99 -5.36 -17.75
N PRO A 379 -28.87 -4.45 -18.22
CA PRO A 379 -29.19 -4.38 -19.64
C PRO A 379 -27.92 -4.04 -20.45
N PRO A 380 -27.75 -4.60 -21.66
CA PRO A 380 -26.61 -4.29 -22.50
C PRO A 380 -26.60 -2.79 -22.85
N SER A 381 -25.42 -2.18 -22.71
CA SER A 381 -25.18 -0.80 -23.14
C SER A 381 -25.53 -0.62 -24.63
N PRO A 382 -26.13 0.51 -25.05
CA PRO A 382 -26.38 0.77 -26.45
C PRO A 382 -25.06 0.85 -27.22
N THR A 383 -24.94 0.06 -28.28
CA THR A 383 -23.83 0.12 -29.23
C THR A 383 -23.73 1.53 -29.83
N PRO A 384 -22.58 2.22 -29.73
CA PRO A 384 -22.40 3.48 -30.40
C PRO A 384 -22.39 3.27 -31.92
N SER A 385 -23.23 4.04 -32.62
CA SER A 385 -23.26 4.11 -34.08
C SER A 385 -21.91 4.60 -34.61
N PRO A 386 -21.34 4.01 -35.67
CA PRO A 386 -20.03 4.40 -36.17
C PRO A 386 -20.10 5.81 -36.77
N ALA A 387 -19.50 6.77 -36.07
CA ALA A 387 -19.22 8.09 -36.64
C ALA A 387 -18.17 7.94 -37.74
N ALA A 388 -18.49 8.45 -38.93
CA ALA A 388 -17.60 8.47 -40.09
C ALA A 388 -16.32 9.27 -39.77
N LEU A 389 -15.16 8.61 -39.92
CA LEU A 389 -13.86 9.26 -39.85
C LEU A 389 -13.64 10.13 -41.10
N PRO A 390 -13.10 11.36 -40.96
CA PRO A 390 -12.75 12.18 -42.11
C PRO A 390 -11.53 11.61 -42.84
N GLU A 391 -11.59 11.58 -44.18
CA GLU A 391 -10.52 11.12 -45.05
C GLU A 391 -9.22 11.94 -44.88
N PRO A 392 -8.04 11.29 -44.92
CA PRO A 392 -6.77 11.99 -44.89
C PRO A 392 -6.52 12.77 -46.18
N ARG A 393 -6.28 14.08 -46.05
CA ARG A 393 -5.87 14.97 -47.15
C ARG A 393 -4.55 14.49 -47.76
N ARG A 394 -4.55 14.29 -49.09
CA ARG A 394 -3.34 14.02 -49.88
C ARG A 394 -2.43 15.26 -49.90
N PRO A 395 -1.10 15.12 -49.73
CA PRO A 395 -0.17 16.22 -49.95
C PRO A 395 0.02 16.49 -51.46
N ALA A 396 0.19 17.77 -51.79
CA ALA A 396 0.47 18.25 -53.15
C ALA A 396 1.89 17.88 -53.61
N PRO A 397 2.13 17.68 -54.92
CA PRO A 397 3.44 17.32 -55.43
C PRO A 397 4.35 18.55 -55.58
N ASP A 398 5.53 18.48 -54.97
CA ASP A 398 6.60 19.45 -55.19
C ASP A 398 7.38 19.13 -56.47
N ARG A 399 7.60 20.17 -57.27
CA ARG A 399 8.41 20.17 -58.49
C ARG A 399 9.78 20.78 -58.20
N THR A 400 10.85 20.02 -58.46
CA THR A 400 12.20 20.43 -58.93
C THR A 400 13.08 19.16 -58.82
N GLY A 401 13.85 18.64 -59.78
CA GLY A 401 14.60 19.25 -60.88
C GLY A 401 16.09 19.31 -60.50
N GLY A 402 16.95 18.39 -61.01
CA GLY A 402 18.42 18.60 -61.01
C GLY A 402 19.33 17.38 -60.83
N CYS A 403 19.92 16.96 -61.97
CA CYS A 403 21.08 16.11 -62.27
C CYS A 403 22.16 15.74 -61.22
N GLY A 404 22.64 14.48 -61.30
CA GLY A 404 24.08 14.17 -61.49
C GLY A 404 24.79 13.35 -60.40
N PRO A 405 25.73 12.45 -60.73
CA PRO A 405 25.90 11.16 -60.04
C PRO A 405 27.20 11.03 -59.25
N SER A 406 27.29 10.03 -58.35
CA SER A 406 28.52 9.24 -58.11
C SER A 406 28.25 8.00 -57.25
N ALA A 407 28.76 6.87 -57.75
CA ALA A 407 28.67 5.56 -57.16
C ALA A 407 29.69 5.34 -56.04
N THR A 408 29.34 4.56 -55.01
CA THR A 408 30.29 3.68 -54.30
C THR A 408 29.55 2.51 -53.66
N ARG A 409 30.09 1.32 -53.90
CA ARG A 409 29.63 -0.01 -53.43
C ARG A 409 29.89 -0.20 -51.93
N THR A 410 29.33 -1.31 -51.40
CA THR A 410 29.80 -2.22 -50.32
C THR A 410 28.90 -2.25 -49.06
N PRO A 411 28.71 -3.37 -48.33
CA PRO A 411 28.25 -4.72 -48.69
C PRO A 411 27.03 -5.15 -47.78
N PRO A 412 26.61 -6.44 -47.68
CA PRO A 412 25.26 -6.79 -47.25
C PRO A 412 25.09 -6.77 -45.71
N ARG A 413 23.93 -6.28 -45.26
CA ARG A 413 23.45 -6.52 -43.89
C ARG A 413 22.74 -7.85 -43.82
N THR A 414 23.26 -8.71 -42.95
CA THR A 414 22.66 -9.96 -42.51
C THR A 414 21.32 -9.73 -41.83
N SER A 415 20.36 -10.57 -42.21
CA SER A 415 19.04 -10.72 -41.61
C SER A 415 19.14 -11.33 -40.21
N LEU A 416 18.57 -10.66 -39.21
CA LEU A 416 18.12 -11.33 -37.98
C LEU A 416 16.65 -10.95 -37.77
N SER A 417 15.80 -11.89 -38.14
CA SER A 417 14.35 -11.89 -37.93
C SER A 417 14.04 -11.88 -36.43
N LYS A 418 13.43 -10.80 -35.94
CA LYS A 418 12.65 -10.83 -34.69
C LYS A 418 11.26 -11.36 -35.01
N ALA A 419 11.03 -12.63 -34.67
CA ALA A 419 9.70 -13.21 -34.64
C ALA A 419 8.96 -12.63 -33.42
N SER A 420 8.00 -11.75 -33.69
CA SER A 420 7.01 -11.29 -32.72
C SER A 420 5.82 -12.25 -32.81
N ARG A 421 5.56 -13.04 -31.75
CA ARG A 421 4.28 -13.73 -31.60
C ARG A 421 3.38 -12.91 -30.68
N CYS A 422 2.34 -12.35 -31.29
CA CYS A 422 1.14 -11.91 -30.61
C CYS A 422 0.43 -13.12 -30.00
N PHE A 423 -0.04 -12.99 -28.77
CA PHE A 423 -1.24 -13.71 -28.33
C PHE A 423 -2.26 -12.68 -27.86
N ARG A 424 -3.41 -12.72 -28.52
CA ARG A 424 -4.65 -12.06 -28.11
C ARG A 424 -5.25 -12.85 -26.94
N CYS A 425 -5.74 -12.14 -25.93
CA CYS A 425 -6.95 -12.47 -25.18
C CYS A 425 -7.72 -11.17 -25.02
#